data_AF-A0A9W6RRA9-F1
#
_entry.id   AF-A0A9W6RRA9-F1
#
_cell.length_a   1.000
_cell.length_b   1.000
_cell.length_c   1.000
_cell.angle_alpha   90.00
_cell.angle_beta   90.00
_cell.angle_gamma   90.00
#
_symmetry.space_group_name_H-M   'P 1'
#
loop_
_entity.id
_entity.type
_entity.pdbx_description
1 polymer ?
#
loop_
_entity_poly.entity_id
_entity_poly.type
_entity_poly.pdbx_seq_one_letter_code
_entity_poly.pdbx_strand_id
1 'polypeptide(L)'
;MDTTSAARPSGSGRPADAQLERNKRNVLAFYEAAINGKDFAAASRLIGDRYVQHNPSIADGAEGLERRIEFMKKEFPELRAEIKNIFAEGDFVIGHVHGVRVPGERGTAIVDIFRLDGNGMLIEHWDVMQDIPEQAANENGMF
;
A
#
# COMPACT_ATOMS: atom_id res chain seq x y z
N MET A 1 -48.17 -32.28 6.44
CA MET A 1 -47.32 -32.55 5.25
C MET A 1 -46.92 -31.18 4.71
N ASP A 2 -46.10 -30.40 5.39
CA ASP A 2 -44.68 -30.62 5.71
C ASP A 2 -43.83 -30.83 4.45
N THR A 3 -43.29 -29.73 3.92
CA THR A 3 -41.97 -29.70 3.26
C THR A 3 -41.35 -28.32 3.47
N THR A 4 -40.41 -28.31 4.40
CA THR A 4 -39.50 -27.23 4.78
C THR A 4 -38.69 -26.73 3.58
N SER A 5 -38.76 -25.42 3.30
CA SER A 5 -37.78 -24.72 2.47
C SER A 5 -36.47 -24.62 3.24
N ALA A 6 -35.51 -25.49 2.95
CA ALA A 6 -34.17 -25.38 3.49
C ALA A 6 -33.45 -24.18 2.86
N ALA A 7 -33.22 -23.14 3.67
CA ALA A 7 -32.27 -22.08 3.35
C ALA A 7 -30.87 -22.71 3.18
N ARG A 8 -30.20 -22.40 2.08
CA ARG A 8 -28.77 -22.71 1.90
C ARG A 8 -27.96 -21.89 2.91
N PRO A 9 -27.02 -22.47 3.65
CA PRO A 9 -26.13 -21.69 4.51
C PRO A 9 -25.20 -20.84 3.63
N SER A 10 -25.18 -19.54 3.87
CA SER A 10 -24.16 -18.62 3.38
C SER A 10 -22.83 -18.97 4.04
N GLY A 11 -22.04 -19.80 3.35
CA GLY A 11 -20.77 -20.31 3.84
C GLY A 11 -19.72 -19.21 4.05
N SER A 12 -18.99 -19.35 5.16
CA SER A 12 -17.71 -18.75 5.51
C SER A 12 -16.85 -18.30 4.31
N GLY A 13 -16.31 -17.08 4.36
CA GLY A 13 -15.40 -16.54 3.34
C GLY A 13 -14.28 -17.52 2.98
N ARG A 14 -13.96 -17.65 1.68
CA ARG A 14 -12.99 -18.65 1.21
C ARG A 14 -11.59 -18.29 1.74
N PRO A 15 -10.70 -19.28 1.96
CA PRO A 15 -9.32 -19.02 2.40
C PRO A 15 -8.57 -17.98 1.54
N ALA A 16 -8.87 -17.95 0.23
CA ALA A 16 -8.35 -16.93 -0.69
C ALA A 16 -8.82 -15.51 -0.31
N ASP A 17 -10.09 -15.31 0.00
CA ASP A 17 -10.62 -14.00 0.40
C ASP A 17 -9.95 -13.53 1.72
N ALA A 18 -9.73 -14.45 2.65
CA ALA A 18 -9.04 -14.15 3.91
C ALA A 18 -7.57 -13.76 3.70
N GLN A 19 -6.88 -14.38 2.74
CA GLN A 19 -5.53 -14.01 2.33
C GLN A 19 -5.50 -12.62 1.70
N LEU A 20 -6.37 -12.34 0.74
CA LEU A 20 -6.44 -11.06 0.06
C LEU A 20 -6.70 -9.92 1.06
N GLU A 21 -7.66 -10.10 1.98
CA GLU A 21 -7.95 -9.11 3.02
C GLU A 21 -6.83 -8.96 4.04
N ARG A 22 -6.10 -10.03 4.37
CA ARG A 22 -4.89 -9.93 5.20
C ARG A 22 -3.80 -9.12 4.49
N ASN A 23 -3.55 -9.39 3.21
CA ASN A 23 -2.52 -8.72 2.44
C ASN A 23 -2.81 -7.22 2.30
N LYS A 24 -4.06 -6.85 1.98
CA LYS A 24 -4.51 -5.45 1.98
C LYS A 24 -4.27 -4.79 3.33
N ARG A 25 -4.68 -5.42 4.44
CA ARG A 25 -4.47 -4.89 5.79
C ARG A 25 -2.99 -4.66 6.10
N ASN A 26 -2.12 -5.58 5.71
CA ASN A 26 -0.68 -5.44 5.97
C ASN A 26 -0.06 -4.31 5.13
N VAL A 27 -0.48 -4.12 3.88
CA VAL A 27 -0.05 -2.96 3.08
C VAL A 27 -0.57 -1.65 3.69
N LEU A 28 -1.85 -1.56 4.08
CA LEU A 28 -2.39 -0.38 4.75
C LEU A 28 -1.59 -0.04 6.03
N ALA A 29 -1.32 -1.04 6.87
CA ALA A 29 -0.51 -0.87 8.07
C ALA A 29 0.92 -0.44 7.75
N PHE A 30 1.49 -0.92 6.65
CA PHE A 30 2.82 -0.53 6.20
C PHE A 30 2.85 0.94 5.78
N TYR A 31 1.85 1.46 5.06
CA TYR A 31 1.77 2.90 4.76
C TYR A 31 1.67 3.74 6.02
N GLU A 32 0.84 3.34 6.98
CA GLU A 32 0.71 4.07 8.23
C GLU A 32 2.03 4.11 9.01
N ALA A 33 2.74 2.98 9.09
CA ALA A 33 4.02 2.92 9.79
C ALA A 33 5.15 3.64 9.03
N ALA A 34 5.41 3.23 7.79
CA ALA A 34 6.57 3.65 7.01
C ALA A 34 6.44 5.10 6.50
N ILE A 35 5.25 5.47 6.03
CA ILE A 35 5.04 6.72 5.29
C ILE A 35 4.44 7.78 6.21
N ASN A 36 3.29 7.52 6.82
CA ASN A 36 2.61 8.53 7.65
C ASN A 36 3.30 8.73 8.99
N GLY A 37 3.72 7.64 9.64
CA GLY A 37 4.43 7.62 10.92
C GLY A 37 5.94 7.80 10.82
N LYS A 38 6.53 7.55 9.64
CA LYS A 38 7.98 7.55 9.40
C LYS A 38 8.73 6.72 10.46
N ASP A 39 8.18 5.55 10.77
CA ASP A 39 8.67 4.62 11.77
C ASP A 39 9.11 3.31 11.10
N PHE A 40 10.40 3.20 10.83
CA PHE A 40 10.98 1.99 10.25
C PHE A 40 10.91 0.80 11.22
N ALA A 41 10.98 1.02 12.53
CA ALA A 41 10.92 -0.08 13.50
C ALA A 41 9.52 -0.71 13.54
N ALA A 42 8.47 0.08 13.32
CA ALA A 42 7.12 -0.44 13.11
C ALA A 42 6.96 -1.07 11.72
N ALA A 43 7.43 -0.41 10.66
CA ALA A 43 7.29 -0.88 9.29
C ALA A 43 8.04 -2.20 9.02
N SER A 44 9.24 -2.36 9.57
CA SER A 44 10.07 -3.57 9.41
C SER A 44 9.41 -4.84 9.94
N ARG A 45 8.45 -4.72 10.87
CA ARG A 45 7.64 -5.85 11.36
C ARG A 45 6.64 -6.38 10.33
N LEU A 46 6.46 -5.68 9.20
CA LEU A 46 5.60 -6.08 8.10
C LEU A 46 6.40 -6.53 6.87
N ILE A 47 7.72 -6.46 6.93
CA ILE A 47 8.64 -6.87 5.86
C ILE A 47 9.05 -8.33 6.09
N GLY A 48 9.10 -9.13 5.02
CA GLY A 48 9.56 -10.51 5.09
C GLY A 48 11.09 -10.63 5.17
N ASP A 49 11.62 -11.85 5.01
CA ASP A 49 13.07 -12.11 5.08
C ASP A 49 13.91 -11.36 4.02
N ARG A 50 13.25 -10.84 2.98
CA ARG A 50 13.83 -10.03 1.92
C ARG A 50 12.89 -8.90 1.55
N TYR A 51 13.44 -7.81 1.01
CA TYR A 51 12.66 -6.71 0.43
C TYR A 51 13.35 -6.20 -0.83
N VAL A 52 12.81 -6.55 -2.00
CA VAL A 52 13.34 -6.09 -3.28
C VAL A 52 12.65 -4.79 -3.69
N GLN A 53 13.43 -3.75 -3.95
CA GLN A 53 12.93 -2.40 -4.25
C GLN A 53 13.26 -2.03 -5.69
N HIS A 54 12.23 -1.78 -6.48
CA HIS A 54 12.37 -1.44 -7.91
C HIS A 54 12.28 0.06 -8.20
N ASN A 55 11.83 0.90 -7.25
CA ASN A 55 11.87 2.35 -7.45
C ASN A 55 13.33 2.78 -7.63
N PRO A 56 13.73 3.34 -8.80
CA PRO A 56 15.12 3.64 -9.12
C PRO A 56 15.72 4.76 -8.27
N SER A 57 14.90 5.48 -7.51
CA SER A 57 15.32 6.54 -6.60
C SER A 57 15.60 6.03 -5.17
N ILE A 58 15.24 4.79 -4.86
CA ILE A 58 15.45 4.16 -3.54
C ILE A 58 16.50 3.06 -3.70
N ALA A 59 17.46 3.00 -2.78
CA ALA A 59 18.39 1.88 -2.75
C ALA A 59 17.65 0.55 -2.46
N ASP A 60 18.19 -0.56 -2.95
CA ASP A 60 17.58 -1.88 -2.71
C ASP A 60 17.63 -2.31 -1.23
N GLY A 61 16.78 -3.26 -0.86
CA GLY A 61 16.78 -3.87 0.48
C GLY A 61 16.07 -3.06 1.57
N ALA A 62 15.91 -3.70 2.74
CA ALA A 62 15.33 -3.07 3.93
C ALA A 62 16.14 -1.86 4.42
N GLU A 63 17.48 -1.90 4.29
CA GLU A 63 18.35 -0.77 4.62
C GLU A 63 18.13 0.43 3.68
N GLY A 64 17.82 0.17 2.40
CA GLY A 64 17.46 1.22 1.44
C GLY A 64 16.15 1.90 1.81
N LEU A 65 15.16 1.11 2.24
CA LEU A 65 13.89 1.62 2.77
C LEU A 65 14.07 2.41 4.07
N GLU A 66 14.87 1.92 5.02
CA GLU A 66 15.16 2.62 6.28
C GLU A 66 15.71 4.03 6.02
N ARG A 67 16.76 4.13 5.18
CA ARG A 67 17.35 5.41 4.79
C ARG A 67 16.34 6.33 4.11
N ARG A 68 15.43 5.78 3.29
CA ARG A 68 14.37 6.57 2.67
C ARG A 68 13.38 7.10 3.70
N ILE A 69 13.00 6.31 4.70
CA ILE A 69 12.11 6.73 5.79
C ILE A 69 12.77 7.81 6.64
N GLU A 70 14.05 7.67 7.00
CA GLU A 70 14.81 8.69 7.72
C GLU A 70 14.88 10.01 6.94
N PHE A 71 15.14 9.92 5.62
CA PHE A 71 15.12 11.08 4.73
C PHE A 71 13.75 11.77 4.73
N MET A 72 12.65 11.02 4.58
CA MET A 72 11.29 11.59 4.65
C MET A 72 11.01 12.24 6.00
N LYS A 73 11.43 11.62 7.11
CA LYS A 73 11.27 12.16 8.45
C LYS A 73 11.95 13.51 8.64
N LYS A 74 13.12 13.70 8.01
CA LYS A 74 13.91 14.93 8.09
C LYS A 74 13.40 16.02 7.14
N GLU A 75 13.19 15.69 5.88
CA GLU A 75 12.92 16.68 4.82
C GLU A 75 11.42 16.94 4.63
N PHE A 76 10.56 15.96 4.92
CA PHE A 76 9.11 16.04 4.72
C PHE A 76 8.36 15.51 5.96
N PRO A 77 8.55 16.12 7.15
CA PRO A 77 7.97 15.61 8.40
C PRO A 77 6.44 15.53 8.36
N GLU A 78 5.80 16.42 7.61
CA GLU A 78 4.35 16.50 7.43
C GLU A 78 3.83 15.68 6.25
N LEU A 79 4.69 14.93 5.56
CA LEU A 79 4.29 14.09 4.44
C LEU A 79 3.14 13.17 4.84
N ARG A 80 2.11 13.08 3.99
CA ARG A 80 1.03 12.11 4.13
C ARG A 80 0.79 11.35 2.84
N ALA A 81 0.45 10.09 2.96
CA ALA A 81 -0.08 9.26 1.90
C ALA A 81 -1.50 8.84 2.26
N GLU A 82 -2.42 9.06 1.33
CA GLU A 82 -3.81 8.60 1.41
C GLU A 82 -4.07 7.59 0.30
N ILE A 83 -4.43 6.37 0.68
CA ILE A 83 -4.78 5.32 -0.29
C ILE A 83 -6.22 5.55 -0.74
N LYS A 84 -6.40 5.95 -1.99
CA LYS A 84 -7.71 6.21 -2.60
C LYS A 84 -8.41 4.93 -3.01
N ASN A 85 -7.65 3.97 -3.54
CA ASN A 85 -8.14 2.64 -3.90
C ASN A 85 -7.10 1.58 -3.57
N ILE A 86 -7.55 0.37 -3.20
CA ILE A 86 -6.67 -0.77 -2.93
C ILE A 86 -7.24 -2.06 -3.53
N PHE A 87 -6.40 -2.79 -4.25
CA PHE A 87 -6.74 -4.04 -4.92
C PHE A 87 -5.79 -5.14 -4.45
N ALA A 88 -6.25 -6.39 -4.45
CA ALA A 88 -5.38 -7.52 -4.19
C ALA A 88 -5.76 -8.70 -5.09
N GLU A 89 -4.74 -9.38 -5.61
CA GLU A 89 -4.88 -10.57 -6.43
C GLU A 89 -3.69 -11.50 -6.17
N GLY A 90 -3.99 -12.74 -5.77
CA GLY A 90 -2.96 -13.69 -5.31
C GLY A 90 -2.09 -13.08 -4.21
N ASP A 91 -0.80 -12.95 -4.52
CA ASP A 91 0.22 -12.41 -3.61
C ASP A 91 0.50 -10.92 -3.84
N PHE A 92 -0.22 -10.27 -4.75
CA PHE A 92 -0.04 -8.86 -5.08
C PHE A 92 -1.09 -7.98 -4.42
N VAL A 93 -0.66 -6.79 -4.00
CA VAL A 93 -1.52 -5.69 -3.57
C VAL A 93 -1.13 -4.44 -4.33
N ILE A 94 -2.12 -3.73 -4.87
CA ILE A 94 -1.93 -2.50 -5.64
C ILE A 94 -2.67 -1.38 -4.94
N GLY A 95 -1.97 -0.28 -4.64
CA GLY A 95 -2.53 0.94 -4.09
C GLY A 95 -2.56 2.07 -5.13
N HIS A 96 -3.69 2.76 -5.26
CA HIS A 96 -3.75 4.06 -5.94
C HIS A 96 -3.72 5.15 -4.86
N VAL A 97 -2.63 5.90 -4.79
CA VAL A 97 -2.24 6.69 -3.62
C VAL A 97 -2.10 8.16 -3.97
N HIS A 98 -2.64 9.02 -3.11
CA HIS A 98 -2.38 10.45 -3.11
C HIS A 98 -1.30 10.76 -2.08
N GLY A 99 -0.09 11.07 -2.55
CA GLY A 99 1.03 11.49 -1.72
C GLY A 99 1.16 13.01 -1.69
N VAL A 100 1.17 13.61 -0.51
CA VAL A 100 1.40 15.05 -0.29
C VAL A 100 2.63 15.21 0.58
N ARG A 101 3.72 15.74 0.02
CA ARG A 101 5.00 15.96 0.73
C ARG A 101 4.93 17.16 1.68
N VAL A 102 4.33 18.25 1.21
CA VAL A 102 4.19 19.51 1.95
C VAL A 102 2.71 19.91 1.99
N PRO A 103 2.15 20.25 3.17
CA PRO A 103 0.76 20.65 3.28
C PRO A 103 0.39 21.80 2.33
N GLY A 104 -0.76 21.67 1.67
CA GLY A 104 -1.27 22.68 0.72
C GLY A 104 -0.77 22.51 -0.72
N GLU A 105 0.20 21.63 -0.98
CA GLU A 105 0.58 21.28 -2.35
C GLU A 105 -0.41 20.27 -2.96
N ARG A 106 -0.47 20.25 -4.30
CA ARG A 106 -1.30 19.30 -5.05
C ARG A 106 -0.90 17.84 -4.74
N GLY A 107 0.40 17.59 -4.66
CA GLY A 107 0.95 16.26 -4.42
C GLY A 107 1.12 15.42 -5.70
N THR A 108 1.28 14.12 -5.50
CA THR A 108 1.62 13.14 -6.53
C THR A 108 0.59 11.99 -6.48
N ALA A 109 0.12 11.57 -7.65
CA ALA A 109 -0.63 10.33 -7.82
C ALA A 109 0.34 9.18 -8.05
N ILE A 110 0.20 8.13 -7.26
CA ILE A 110 1.13 7.00 -7.23
C ILE A 110 0.35 5.71 -7.42
N VAL A 111 0.86 4.82 -8.27
CA VAL A 111 0.46 3.42 -8.26
C VAL A 111 1.61 2.64 -7.66
N ASP A 112 1.41 2.15 -6.45
CA ASP A 112 2.34 1.28 -5.76
C ASP A 112 1.88 -0.17 -5.89
N ILE A 113 2.81 -1.07 -6.19
CA ILE A 113 2.57 -2.50 -6.35
C ILE A 113 3.47 -3.21 -5.35
N PHE A 114 2.87 -4.03 -4.50
CA PHE A 114 3.57 -4.85 -3.53
C PHE A 114 3.36 -6.32 -3.84
N ARG A 115 4.41 -7.13 -3.70
CA ARG A 115 4.29 -8.59 -3.57
C ARG A 115 4.52 -8.99 -2.13
N LEU A 116 3.70 -9.90 -1.63
CA LEU A 116 3.75 -10.43 -0.28
C LEU A 116 4.07 -11.93 -0.30
N ASP A 117 4.63 -12.44 0.79
CA ASP A 117 4.85 -13.88 0.96
C ASP A 117 3.61 -14.62 1.50
N GLY A 118 3.73 -15.93 1.73
CA GLY A 118 2.63 -16.76 2.26
C GLY A 118 2.13 -16.34 3.65
N ASN A 119 2.95 -15.63 4.43
CA ASN A 119 2.57 -15.08 5.74
C ASN A 119 1.91 -13.69 5.60
N GLY A 120 1.89 -13.12 4.40
CA GLY A 120 1.41 -11.78 4.13
C GLY A 120 2.43 -10.70 4.44
N MET A 121 3.72 -11.01 4.43
CA MET A 121 4.80 -10.04 4.67
C MET A 121 5.26 -9.43 3.35
N LEU A 122 5.52 -8.13 3.32
CA LEU A 122 5.96 -7.42 2.11
C LEU A 122 7.38 -7.87 1.74
N ILE A 123 7.57 -8.33 0.50
CA ILE A 123 8.87 -8.84 0.03
C ILE A 123 9.40 -8.17 -1.23
N GLU A 124 8.57 -7.40 -1.93
CA GLU A 124 8.95 -6.72 -3.17
C GLU A 124 8.02 -5.53 -3.45
N HIS A 125 8.58 -4.46 -4.02
CA HIS A 125 7.88 -3.21 -4.26
C HIS A 125 8.26 -2.57 -5.59
N TRP A 126 7.26 -2.08 -6.32
CA TRP A 126 7.39 -1.22 -7.49
C TRP A 126 6.48 0.00 -7.33
N ASP A 127 6.86 1.11 -7.96
CA ASP A 127 5.97 2.25 -8.10
C ASP A 127 6.08 2.93 -9.46
N VAL A 128 5.00 3.65 -9.80
CA VAL A 128 5.01 4.71 -10.80
C VAL A 128 4.35 5.94 -10.20
N MET A 129 4.96 7.09 -10.43
CA MET A 129 4.56 8.36 -9.83
C MET A 129 4.31 9.41 -10.90
N GLN A 130 3.25 10.18 -10.74
CA GLN A 130 2.95 11.33 -11.57
C GLN A 130 2.51 12.50 -10.68
N ASP A 131 3.18 13.64 -10.83
CA ASP A 131 2.75 14.87 -10.15
C ASP A 131 1.36 15.29 -10.62
N ILE A 132 0.51 15.68 -9.68
CA ILE A 132 -0.84 16.12 -10.01
C ILE A 132 -0.74 17.45 -10.77
N PRO A 133 -1.19 17.49 -12.03
CA PRO A 133 -0.98 18.64 -12.88
C PRO A 133 -1.79 19.84 -12.39
N GLU A 134 -1.28 21.04 -12.61
CA GLU A 134 -2.03 22.27 -12.33
C GLU A 134 -3.23 22.44 -13.26
N GLN A 135 -3.10 21.95 -14.49
CA GLN A 135 -4.10 22.03 -15.53
C GLN A 135 -4.34 20.63 -16.09
N ALA A 136 -5.59 20.21 -16.14
CA ALA A 136 -6.01 18.95 -16.72
C ALA A 136 -6.99 19.20 -17.88
N ALA A 137 -6.94 18.35 -18.89
CA ALA A 137 -7.91 18.39 -19.98
C ALA A 137 -9.30 17.86 -19.57
N ASN A 138 -9.39 17.17 -18.43
CA ASN A 138 -10.62 16.62 -17.88
C ASN A 138 -10.98 17.29 -16.56
N GLU A 139 -12.24 17.14 -16.12
CA GLU A 139 -12.74 17.65 -14.84
C GLU A 139 -12.81 16.58 -13.73
N ASN A 140 -12.44 15.33 -14.03
CA ASN A 140 -12.59 14.20 -13.12
C ASN A 140 -11.49 14.14 -12.05
N GLY A 141 -10.34 14.77 -12.31
CA GLY A 141 -9.16 14.66 -11.47
C GLY A 141 -8.37 13.38 -11.71
N MET A 142 -7.43 13.09 -10.79
CA MET A 142 -6.53 11.94 -10.90
C MET A 142 -6.99 10.70 -10.11
N PHE A 143 -8.03 10.79 -9.27
CA PHE A 143 -8.46 9.73 -8.34
C PHE A 143 -9.96 9.44 -8.41
#